data_AF-A0A928D967-F1
#
_entry.id   AF-A0A928D967-F1
#
_cell.length_a   1.000
_cell.length_b   1.000
_cell.length_c   1.000
_cell.angle_alpha   90.00
_cell.angle_beta   90.00
_cell.angle_gamma   90.00
#
_symmetry.space_group_name_H-M   'P 1'
#
loop_
_entity.id
_entity.type
_entity.pdbx_description
1 polymer ?
#
loop_
_entity_poly.entity_id
_entity_poly.type
_entity_poly.pdbx_seq_one_letter_code
_entity_poly.pdbx_strand_id
1 'polypeptide(L)'
;MSEKWYLRTQDDTFGPETRERLLEWAKMGRIQPGQEISSDGETWLPAVEVPFLDMRWSIDIGDGTPRGPFNKHAAEALLRSGRLPPGSKLVEVEPAFEDGEPKAPAPEPEVEPLEDDHVDSPVSDAAVQDVPQKPEIQVVEKIVEVPVEKIVEKEVIKEIVKEVPVERVVEKEVLVEVPVEKIVEKEVIKEIPVERVVEKERIVEVESAALLAKAAALEAAVAAAKEEGAKALAAAQEEREQALSAAKKEREVALSMMREEGEKALSAERAEMHRAKLELEEAKRETLTLESEIKRLPSNAREAADMEAAVYWLMRGEADDLERMLAEEKQEAEAAQKRWRERSEKLAARRVEILKKIGDDAKDMKQRALRMNPMDPRTTQVKQELDALRIVAERNAHESGMRIKDLTRSLNERTMEVKRLSVQVEDVKRLHEQIRELREKLQMRDRELQSERQKLEEVRRSCAASQQALLARLSELESGMPGHSNQSREAHAQASRFPSWMGFKK
;
A
#
# COMPACT_ATOMS: atom_id res chain seq x y z
N MET A 1 -6.50 36.32 4.72
CA MET A 1 -7.31 35.26 5.33
C MET A 1 -8.19 34.72 4.23
N SER A 2 -8.13 33.43 3.92
CA SER A 2 -8.98 32.86 2.86
C SER A 2 -10.42 32.84 3.36
N GLU A 3 -11.34 33.46 2.61
CA GLU A 3 -12.77 33.39 2.89
C GLU A 3 -13.21 31.92 2.90
N LYS A 4 -13.81 31.51 4.01
CA LYS A 4 -14.31 30.15 4.21
C LYS A 4 -15.77 30.13 3.78
N TRP A 5 -16.13 29.15 2.96
CA TRP A 5 -17.48 28.96 2.48
C TRP A 5 -17.97 27.56 2.81
N TYR A 6 -19.28 27.42 3.00
CA TYR A 6 -19.97 26.19 3.34
C TYR A 6 -21.09 25.97 2.33
N LEU A 7 -21.32 24.70 1.95
CA LEU A 7 -22.40 24.26 1.08
C LEU A 7 -23.30 23.32 1.87
N ARG A 8 -24.59 23.64 1.96
CA ARG A 8 -25.61 22.81 2.59
C ARG A 8 -26.45 22.10 1.54
N THR A 9 -26.55 20.80 1.71
CA THR A 9 -27.44 19.90 0.97
C THR A 9 -28.58 19.46 1.89
N GLN A 10 -29.54 18.70 1.38
CA GLN A 10 -30.68 18.23 2.19
C GLN A 10 -30.24 17.36 3.37
N ASP A 11 -29.13 16.64 3.23
CA ASP A 11 -28.67 15.66 4.21
C ASP A 11 -27.41 16.11 4.98
N ASP A 12 -26.52 16.89 4.33
CA ASP A 12 -25.19 17.20 4.87
C ASP A 12 -24.74 18.64 4.60
N THR A 13 -23.85 19.15 5.47
CA THR A 13 -23.14 20.42 5.29
C THR A 13 -21.65 20.19 5.01
N PHE A 14 -21.17 20.71 3.88
CA PHE A 14 -19.79 20.58 3.41
C PHE A 14 -19.03 21.90 3.62
N GLY A 15 -17.84 21.83 4.23
CA GLY A 15 -16.97 22.99 4.44
C GLY A 15 -16.08 22.84 5.68
N PRO A 16 -15.18 23.81 5.96
CA PRO A 16 -14.97 25.06 5.21
C PRO A 16 -14.16 24.85 3.93
N GLU A 17 -14.67 25.35 2.81
CA GLU A 17 -14.02 25.35 1.49
C GLU A 17 -13.68 26.76 1.01
N THR A 18 -12.86 26.86 -0.03
CA THR A 18 -12.53 28.15 -0.66
C THR A 18 -13.53 28.52 -1.75
N ARG A 19 -13.68 29.82 -2.01
CA ARG A 19 -14.55 30.35 -3.11
C ARG A 19 -14.23 29.72 -4.47
N GLU A 20 -12.95 29.55 -4.78
CA GLU A 20 -12.48 28.93 -6.03
C GLU A 20 -12.94 27.47 -6.13
N ARG A 21 -12.90 26.74 -5.02
CA ARG A 21 -13.32 25.34 -4.98
C ARG A 21 -14.82 25.17 -5.19
N LEU A 22 -15.65 26.05 -4.62
CA LEU A 22 -17.09 26.06 -4.89
C LEU A 22 -17.39 26.42 -6.36
N LEU A 23 -16.63 27.34 -6.94
CA LEU A 23 -16.75 27.66 -8.37
C LEU A 23 -16.40 26.44 -9.25
N GLU A 24 -15.37 25.68 -8.91
CA GLU A 24 -15.05 24.43 -9.60
C GLU A 24 -16.20 23.41 -9.49
N TRP A 25 -16.81 23.27 -8.32
CA TRP A 25 -17.94 22.36 -8.13
C TRP A 25 -19.17 22.78 -8.94
N ALA A 26 -19.44 24.09 -9.05
CA ALA A 26 -20.47 24.61 -9.95
C ALA A 26 -20.15 24.31 -11.41
N LYS A 27 -18.90 24.53 -11.87
CA LYS A 27 -18.46 24.19 -13.24
C LYS A 27 -18.58 22.70 -13.56
N MET A 28 -18.40 21.85 -12.55
CA MET A 28 -18.57 20.40 -12.67
C MET A 28 -20.05 19.94 -12.61
N GLY A 29 -20.99 20.84 -12.32
CA GLY A 29 -22.41 20.51 -12.16
C GLY A 29 -22.73 19.75 -10.87
N ARG A 30 -21.87 19.84 -9.84
CA ARG A 30 -22.09 19.21 -8.53
C ARG A 30 -23.02 20.03 -7.62
N ILE A 31 -23.09 21.33 -7.84
CA ILE A 31 -23.99 22.22 -7.11
C ILE A 31 -25.34 22.27 -7.84
N GLN A 32 -26.42 21.98 -7.11
CA GLN A 32 -27.79 21.96 -7.61
C GLN A 32 -28.55 23.24 -7.21
N PRO A 33 -29.59 23.67 -7.96
CA PRO A 33 -30.36 24.88 -7.64
C PRO A 33 -30.95 24.94 -6.24
N GLY A 34 -31.35 23.79 -5.67
CA GLY A 34 -31.96 23.69 -4.35
C GLY A 34 -30.96 23.58 -3.19
N GLN A 35 -29.66 23.80 -3.44
CA GLN A 35 -28.63 23.81 -2.40
C GLN A 35 -28.35 25.24 -1.93
N GLU A 36 -27.88 25.37 -0.71
CA GLU A 36 -27.63 26.67 -0.08
C GLU A 36 -26.16 26.83 0.29
N ILE A 37 -25.68 28.07 0.29
CA ILE A 37 -24.28 28.42 0.48
C ILE A 37 -24.17 29.52 1.52
N SER A 38 -23.16 29.42 2.37
CA SER A 38 -22.94 30.32 3.49
C SER A 38 -21.46 30.65 3.65
N SER A 39 -21.13 31.91 3.93
CA SER A 39 -19.76 32.36 4.24
C SER A 39 -19.44 32.34 5.74
N ASP A 40 -20.47 32.35 6.58
CA ASP A 40 -20.39 32.47 8.05
C ASP A 40 -20.86 31.20 8.77
N GLY A 41 -21.56 30.29 8.08
CA GLY A 41 -22.20 29.11 8.64
C GLY A 41 -23.56 29.38 9.29
N GLU A 42 -23.98 30.64 9.33
CA GLU A 42 -25.20 31.09 10.01
C GLU A 42 -26.25 31.58 8.99
N THR A 43 -25.82 32.37 8.00
CA THR A 43 -26.67 32.91 6.94
C THR A 43 -26.56 32.04 5.69
N TRP A 44 -27.67 31.44 5.26
CA TRP A 44 -27.70 30.52 4.13
C TRP A 44 -28.44 31.16 2.95
N LEU A 45 -27.76 31.29 1.81
CA LEU A 45 -28.32 31.82 0.58
C LEU A 45 -28.48 30.70 -0.45
N PRO A 46 -29.58 30.64 -1.21
CA PRO A 46 -29.71 29.72 -2.34
C PRO A 46 -28.53 29.86 -3.32
N ALA A 47 -28.02 28.73 -3.84
CA ALA A 47 -26.88 28.74 -4.74
C ALA A 47 -27.13 29.56 -6.03
N VAL A 48 -28.41 29.74 -6.41
CA VAL A 48 -28.85 30.56 -7.55
C VAL A 48 -28.62 32.06 -7.30
N GLU A 49 -28.73 32.50 -6.03
CA GLU A 49 -28.58 33.91 -5.65
C GLU A 49 -27.12 34.32 -5.51
N VAL A 50 -26.19 33.36 -5.46
CA VAL A 50 -24.76 33.62 -5.27
C VAL A 50 -24.12 34.01 -6.62
N PRO A 51 -23.74 35.29 -6.84
CA PRO A 51 -23.40 35.78 -8.18
C PRO A 51 -22.15 35.11 -8.77
N PHE A 52 -21.19 34.71 -7.92
CA PHE A 52 -19.94 34.14 -8.39
C PHE A 52 -20.09 32.70 -8.92
N LEU A 53 -21.18 31.99 -8.62
CA LEU A 53 -21.42 30.64 -9.12
C LEU A 53 -22.02 30.61 -10.52
N ASP A 54 -22.51 31.76 -11.01
CA ASP A 54 -23.06 31.96 -12.35
C ASP A 54 -24.12 30.91 -12.74
N MET A 55 -25.01 30.60 -11.78
CA MET A 55 -26.11 29.63 -11.95
C MET A 55 -27.33 30.29 -12.61
N ARG A 56 -27.17 30.71 -13.87
CA ARG A 56 -28.21 31.42 -14.66
C ARG A 56 -28.65 30.66 -15.90
N TRP A 57 -28.07 29.51 -16.18
CA TRP A 57 -28.26 28.81 -17.45
C TRP A 57 -29.16 27.60 -17.30
N SER A 58 -30.22 27.51 -18.08
CA SER A 58 -31.09 26.34 -18.16
C SER A 58 -31.00 25.68 -19.53
N ILE A 59 -31.34 24.40 -19.61
CA ILE A 59 -31.36 23.63 -20.84
C ILE A 59 -32.82 23.34 -21.18
N ASP A 60 -33.28 23.88 -22.30
CA ASP A 60 -34.58 23.54 -22.87
C ASP A 60 -34.44 22.29 -23.73
N ILE A 61 -35.16 21.24 -23.35
CA ILE A 61 -35.14 19.92 -24.00
C ILE A 61 -36.24 19.83 -25.09
N GLY A 62 -37.16 20.80 -25.14
CA GLY A 62 -38.34 20.79 -26.01
C GLY A 62 -39.62 20.30 -25.32
N ASP A 63 -39.51 19.94 -24.04
CA ASP A 63 -40.57 19.34 -23.22
C ASP A 63 -41.46 20.42 -22.56
N GLY A 64 -41.15 21.70 -22.77
CA GLY A 64 -41.82 22.84 -22.15
C GLY A 64 -41.36 23.18 -20.73
N THR A 65 -40.52 22.34 -20.11
CA THR A 65 -39.91 22.60 -18.79
C THR A 65 -38.39 22.70 -18.90
N PRO A 66 -37.80 23.91 -18.79
CA PRO A 66 -36.36 24.08 -18.85
C PRO A 66 -35.70 23.42 -17.63
N ARG A 67 -34.65 22.63 -17.87
CA ARG A 67 -33.89 21.94 -16.82
C ARG A 67 -32.72 22.82 -16.38
N GLY A 68 -32.76 23.30 -15.15
CA GLY A 68 -31.77 24.20 -14.58
C GLY A 68 -32.36 24.96 -13.41
N PRO A 69 -31.65 25.96 -12.85
CA PRO A 69 -30.45 26.61 -13.37
C PRO A 69 -29.09 25.92 -13.07
N PHE A 70 -28.15 26.03 -13.99
CA PHE A 70 -26.78 25.49 -13.91
C PHE A 70 -25.74 26.58 -14.19
N ASN A 71 -24.49 26.30 -13.84
CA ASN A 71 -23.36 27.06 -14.35
C ASN A 71 -23.21 26.86 -15.86
N LYS A 72 -22.81 27.91 -16.59
CA LYS A 72 -22.60 27.87 -18.05
C LYS A 72 -21.76 26.68 -18.52
N HIS A 73 -20.64 26.42 -17.86
CA HIS A 73 -19.73 25.34 -18.25
C HIS A 73 -20.32 23.95 -18.01
N ALA A 74 -21.09 23.79 -16.92
CA ALA A 74 -21.78 22.54 -16.63
C ALA A 74 -22.89 22.28 -17.67
N ALA A 75 -23.64 23.31 -18.05
CA ALA A 75 -24.70 23.21 -19.06
C ALA A 75 -24.13 22.87 -20.45
N GLU A 76 -23.03 23.52 -20.86
CA GLU A 76 -22.33 23.19 -22.10
C GLU A 76 -21.74 21.76 -22.08
N ALA A 77 -21.20 21.33 -20.94
CA ALA A 77 -20.68 19.97 -20.78
C ALA A 77 -21.81 18.93 -20.92
N LEU A 78 -23.00 19.21 -20.40
CA LEU A 78 -24.19 18.36 -20.58
C LEU A 78 -24.62 18.28 -22.05
N LEU A 79 -24.63 19.39 -22.78
CA LEU A 79 -24.93 19.39 -24.22
C LEU A 79 -23.89 18.60 -25.03
N ARG A 80 -22.59 18.76 -24.73
CA ARG A 80 -21.51 18.01 -25.39
C ARG A 80 -21.51 16.52 -25.07
N SER A 81 -22.06 16.12 -23.92
CA SER A 81 -22.10 14.71 -23.50
C SER A 81 -23.00 13.83 -24.36
N GLY A 82 -23.88 14.42 -25.18
CA GLY A 82 -24.81 13.68 -26.04
C GLY A 82 -25.91 12.93 -25.28
N ARG A 83 -26.07 13.17 -23.97
CA ARG A 83 -27.14 12.57 -23.13
C ARG A 83 -28.50 13.23 -23.30
N LEU A 84 -28.57 14.32 -24.06
CA LEU A 84 -29.78 15.10 -24.29
C LEU A 84 -30.28 14.90 -25.74
N PRO A 85 -31.60 14.94 -25.99
CA PRO A 85 -32.18 14.84 -27.32
C PRO A 85 -31.56 15.81 -28.34
N PRO A 86 -31.45 15.41 -29.62
CA PRO A 86 -30.95 16.29 -30.67
C PRO A 86 -31.94 17.46 -30.86
N GLY A 87 -31.55 18.65 -30.41
CA GLY A 87 -32.41 19.84 -30.44
C GLY A 87 -32.40 20.67 -29.15
N SER A 88 -31.78 20.17 -28.06
CA SER A 88 -31.69 20.93 -26.81
C SER A 88 -30.92 22.24 -26.96
N LYS A 89 -31.47 23.32 -26.42
CA LYS A 89 -30.88 24.67 -26.47
C LYS A 89 -30.59 25.20 -25.09
N LEU A 90 -29.57 26.04 -25.00
CA LEU A 90 -29.21 26.76 -23.80
C LEU A 90 -30.07 28.02 -23.70
N VAL A 91 -30.80 28.20 -22.61
CA VAL A 91 -31.66 29.36 -22.32
C VAL A 91 -31.15 30.03 -21.04
N GLU A 92 -30.84 31.32 -21.12
CA GLU A 92 -30.51 32.13 -19.95
C GLU A 92 -31.80 32.44 -19.19
N VAL A 93 -31.81 32.14 -17.90
CA VAL A 93 -32.90 32.49 -16.99
C VAL A 93 -32.52 33.82 -16.35
N GLU A 94 -33.25 34.87 -16.69
CA GLU A 94 -33.09 36.17 -16.04
C GLU A 94 -33.49 36.03 -14.56
N PRO A 95 -32.62 36.43 -13.61
CA PRO A 95 -32.98 36.47 -12.20
C PRO A 95 -34.03 37.57 -11.97
N ALA A 96 -35.03 37.30 -11.14
CA ALA A 96 -36.18 38.17 -10.87
C ALA A 96 -35.85 39.44 -10.05
N PHE A 97 -34.65 40.02 -10.19
CA PHE A 97 -34.23 41.23 -9.47
C PHE A 97 -33.59 42.24 -10.44
N GLU A 98 -34.40 43.18 -10.91
CA GLU A 98 -33.95 44.52 -11.29
C GLU A 98 -34.80 45.54 -10.50
N ASP A 99 -34.17 46.25 -9.57
CA ASP A 99 -34.72 47.41 -8.87
C ASP A 99 -34.64 48.66 -9.76
N GLY A 100 -35.77 49.35 -9.98
CA GLY A 100 -35.80 50.81 -10.14
C GLY A 100 -36.54 51.41 -11.35
N GLU A 101 -37.87 51.63 -11.23
CA GLU A 101 -38.50 52.98 -11.21
C GLU A 101 -40.04 52.89 -11.08
N PRO A 102 -40.71 53.77 -10.30
CA PRO A 102 -42.13 53.65 -10.00
C PRO A 102 -43.00 54.40 -11.03
N LYS A 103 -43.98 53.71 -11.61
CA LYS A 103 -45.11 54.36 -12.30
C LYS A 103 -46.44 53.67 -11.97
N ALA A 104 -47.26 54.37 -11.20
CA ALA A 104 -48.67 54.05 -10.91
C ALA A 104 -49.61 54.73 -11.95
N PRO A 105 -50.94 54.45 -12.00
CA PRO A 105 -51.69 53.22 -11.70
C PRO A 105 -52.81 52.87 -12.73
N ALA A 106 -53.41 51.67 -12.53
CA ALA A 106 -54.82 51.25 -12.78
C ALA A 106 -55.29 50.88 -14.22
N PRO A 107 -56.40 50.11 -14.41
CA PRO A 107 -57.15 49.22 -13.49
C PRO A 107 -57.43 47.79 -14.05
N GLU A 108 -58.12 47.01 -13.20
CA GLU A 108 -58.63 45.62 -13.29
C GLU A 108 -59.39 45.20 -14.57
N PRO A 109 -59.68 43.90 -14.74
CA PRO A 109 -60.99 43.38 -14.29
C PRO A 109 -60.99 42.04 -13.54
N GLU A 110 -61.81 42.05 -12.48
CA GLU A 110 -62.93 41.13 -12.18
C GLU A 110 -62.72 39.60 -12.29
N VAL A 111 -62.66 38.88 -11.17
CA VAL A 111 -63.77 38.22 -10.42
C VAL A 111 -63.96 36.77 -10.85
N GLU A 112 -63.69 35.82 -9.94
CA GLU A 112 -64.70 34.92 -9.36
C GLU A 112 -64.15 34.21 -8.10
N PRO A 113 -64.91 34.15 -6.98
CA PRO A 113 -64.51 33.53 -5.71
C PRO A 113 -65.20 32.15 -5.50
N LEU A 114 -65.06 31.62 -4.27
CA LEU A 114 -65.67 30.43 -3.63
C LEU A 114 -64.64 29.28 -3.47
N GLU A 115 -64.43 28.66 -2.30
CA GLU A 115 -65.22 28.55 -1.08
C GLU A 115 -64.34 28.14 0.10
N ASP A 116 -64.76 28.54 1.30
CA ASP A 116 -64.25 28.12 2.61
C ASP A 116 -64.35 26.61 2.82
N ASP A 117 -63.40 26.02 3.56
CA ASP A 117 -63.80 25.11 4.62
C ASP A 117 -62.77 25.01 5.75
N HIS A 118 -63.33 24.91 6.95
CA HIS A 118 -62.77 25.20 8.25
C HIS A 118 -62.59 23.89 9.02
N VAL A 119 -61.40 23.52 9.51
CA VAL A 119 -61.30 22.64 10.68
C VAL A 119 -60.08 22.97 11.56
N ASP A 120 -60.42 23.49 12.71
CA ASP A 120 -59.67 23.71 13.94
C ASP A 120 -59.36 22.36 14.65
N SER A 121 -58.17 22.19 15.25
CA SER A 121 -58.00 21.62 16.61
C SER A 121 -56.56 21.21 16.99
N PRO A 122 -56.23 21.18 18.30
CA PRO A 122 -54.91 21.61 18.79
C PRO A 122 -54.27 20.70 19.89
N VAL A 123 -53.14 21.17 20.44
CA VAL A 123 -52.53 20.91 21.77
C VAL A 123 -51.89 19.54 22.08
N SER A 124 -50.60 19.54 22.47
CA SER A 124 -50.13 19.05 23.79
C SER A 124 -48.66 19.34 24.09
N ASP A 125 -48.49 20.27 25.01
CA ASP A 125 -47.52 20.46 26.10
C ASP A 125 -46.44 19.41 26.49
N ALA A 126 -45.30 19.98 26.89
CA ALA A 126 -44.59 19.83 28.19
C ALA A 126 -43.24 19.06 28.33
N ALA A 127 -42.30 19.83 28.91
CA ALA A 127 -41.28 19.51 29.94
C ALA A 127 -40.02 18.70 29.54
N VAL A 128 -38.75 19.19 29.60
CA VAL A 128 -37.93 19.93 30.62
C VAL A 128 -36.95 19.00 31.38
N GLN A 129 -35.73 19.54 31.63
CA GLN A 129 -34.63 19.17 32.57
C GLN A 129 -33.53 18.23 32.05
N ASP A 130 -32.26 18.27 32.51
CA ASP A 130 -31.33 19.27 33.08
C ASP A 130 -29.97 18.53 33.28
N VAL A 131 -28.87 19.27 33.11
CA VAL A 131 -27.42 19.17 33.47
C VAL A 131 -27.07 18.31 34.75
N PRO A 132 -25.82 17.85 35.15
CA PRO A 132 -24.41 18.30 34.93
C PRO A 132 -23.23 17.28 34.84
N GLN A 133 -22.03 17.86 34.67
CA GLN A 133 -20.63 17.37 34.77
C GLN A 133 -20.12 17.04 36.21
N LYS A 134 -18.95 16.34 36.34
CA LYS A 134 -17.68 16.63 37.14
C LYS A 134 -16.86 15.32 37.46
N PRO A 135 -15.64 15.30 38.12
CA PRO A 135 -14.27 15.38 37.56
C PRO A 135 -13.23 14.26 37.96
N GLU A 136 -11.97 14.51 37.54
CA GLU A 136 -10.61 13.99 37.84
C GLU A 136 -10.24 13.42 39.23
N ILE A 137 -9.31 12.45 39.24
CA ILE A 137 -8.42 12.09 40.38
C ILE A 137 -7.02 11.64 39.90
N GLN A 138 -5.97 12.14 40.58
CA GLN A 138 -4.53 11.81 40.46
C GLN A 138 -4.13 10.61 41.35
N VAL A 139 -3.17 9.77 40.93
CA VAL A 139 -2.33 8.96 41.85
C VAL A 139 -0.92 8.74 41.29
N VAL A 140 0.08 8.88 42.18
CA VAL A 140 1.53 8.71 42.04
C VAL A 140 1.95 7.30 42.49
N GLU A 141 2.97 6.66 41.87
CA GLU A 141 3.98 5.72 42.49
C GLU A 141 4.83 5.06 41.38
N LYS A 142 6.15 5.34 41.26
CA LYS A 142 7.34 4.80 41.96
C LYS A 142 7.86 3.42 41.43
N ILE A 143 8.83 3.50 40.51
CA ILE A 143 10.10 2.74 40.28
C ILE A 143 10.10 1.19 40.37
N VAL A 144 10.64 0.51 39.34
CA VAL A 144 11.84 -0.39 39.36
C VAL A 144 12.10 -0.92 37.95
N GLU A 145 13.33 -0.74 37.46
CA GLU A 145 13.84 -1.20 36.17
C GLU A 145 14.51 -2.59 36.29
N VAL A 146 14.32 -3.45 35.27
CA VAL A 146 15.16 -4.60 34.98
C VAL A 146 15.33 -4.69 33.45
N PRO A 147 16.56 -4.63 32.90
CA PRO A 147 16.78 -4.84 31.48
C PRO A 147 17.01 -6.33 31.18
N VAL A 148 16.36 -6.86 30.14
CA VAL A 148 16.70 -8.16 29.54
C VAL A 148 16.92 -7.97 28.04
N GLU A 149 18.18 -8.17 27.63
CA GLU A 149 18.63 -8.22 26.25
C GLU A 149 18.08 -9.46 25.56
N LYS A 150 17.51 -9.30 24.36
CA LYS A 150 17.03 -10.41 23.53
C LYS A 150 17.67 -10.36 22.15
N ILE A 151 18.53 -11.34 21.91
CA ILE A 151 19.16 -11.69 20.64
C ILE A 151 18.07 -12.26 19.69
N VAL A 152 18.05 -11.80 18.44
CA VAL A 152 17.20 -12.37 17.37
C VAL A 152 18.09 -12.72 16.18
N GLU A 153 18.06 -13.99 15.81
CA GLU A 153 18.79 -14.59 14.68
C GLU A 153 18.00 -14.52 13.37
N LYS A 154 18.78 -14.60 12.29
CA LYS A 154 18.50 -14.49 10.85
C LYS A 154 17.36 -15.35 10.30
N GLU A 155 16.72 -14.82 9.26
CA GLU A 155 16.26 -15.62 8.10
C GLU A 155 16.73 -14.97 6.79
N VAL A 156 17.39 -15.81 5.97
CA VAL A 156 17.95 -15.49 4.65
C VAL A 156 17.06 -16.16 3.62
N ILE A 157 16.42 -15.37 2.76
CA ILE A 157 15.67 -15.88 1.60
C ILE A 157 16.59 -15.78 0.39
N LYS A 158 17.01 -16.94 -0.14
CA LYS A 158 17.69 -17.06 -1.44
C LYS A 158 16.62 -17.15 -2.52
N GLU A 159 16.51 -16.12 -3.34
CA GLU A 159 15.71 -16.16 -4.57
C GLU A 159 16.61 -16.54 -5.75
N ILE A 160 16.26 -17.64 -6.40
CA ILE A 160 16.91 -18.21 -7.57
C ILE A 160 16.23 -17.61 -8.79
N VAL A 161 16.94 -16.77 -9.55
CA VAL A 161 16.51 -16.34 -10.88
C VAL A 161 17.39 -17.01 -11.93
N LYS A 162 16.72 -17.73 -12.82
CA LYS A 162 17.26 -18.58 -13.88
C LYS A 162 17.37 -17.73 -15.14
N GLU A 163 18.59 -17.37 -15.57
CA GLU A 163 18.81 -16.65 -16.83
C GLU A 163 19.17 -17.62 -17.96
N VAL A 164 18.53 -17.37 -19.12
CA VAL A 164 18.68 -18.09 -20.38
C VAL A 164 19.80 -17.41 -21.19
N PRO A 165 20.80 -18.12 -21.71
CA PRO A 165 21.83 -17.51 -22.54
C PRO A 165 21.31 -17.33 -23.97
N VAL A 166 21.47 -16.13 -24.52
CA VAL A 166 21.40 -15.90 -25.98
C VAL A 166 22.73 -15.30 -26.41
N GLU A 167 23.52 -16.13 -27.07
CA GLU A 167 24.73 -15.75 -27.79
C GLU A 167 24.36 -14.92 -29.02
N ARG A 168 24.94 -13.72 -29.15
CA ARG A 168 25.11 -13.10 -30.47
C ARG A 168 26.41 -12.31 -30.50
N VAL A 169 27.42 -12.97 -31.06
CA VAL A 169 28.72 -12.40 -31.45
C VAL A 169 28.51 -11.51 -32.67
N VAL A 170 28.89 -10.24 -32.58
CA VAL A 170 29.20 -9.39 -33.73
C VAL A 170 30.48 -8.64 -33.38
N GLU A 171 31.60 -9.20 -33.82
CA GLU A 171 32.90 -8.53 -33.83
C GLU A 171 32.87 -7.47 -34.92
N LYS A 172 33.03 -6.20 -34.54
CA LYS A 172 33.22 -5.10 -35.47
C LYS A 172 34.59 -4.52 -35.19
N GLU A 173 35.58 -4.95 -35.98
CA GLU A 173 36.93 -4.41 -35.97
C GLU A 173 36.89 -2.96 -36.43
N VAL A 174 37.29 -2.04 -35.55
CA VAL A 174 37.51 -0.63 -35.86
C VAL A 174 39.01 -0.40 -35.86
N LEU A 175 39.57 -0.21 -37.04
CA LEU A 175 40.95 0.23 -37.22
C LEU A 175 41.04 1.71 -36.81
N VAL A 176 41.68 1.98 -35.68
CA VAL A 176 42.07 3.33 -35.25
C VAL A 176 43.49 3.57 -35.74
N GLU A 177 43.64 4.47 -36.70
CA GLU A 177 44.94 4.97 -37.17
C GLU A 177 45.56 5.88 -36.11
N VAL A 178 46.69 5.45 -35.56
CA VAL A 178 47.54 6.26 -34.67
C VAL A 178 48.54 7.03 -35.55
N PRO A 179 48.62 8.37 -35.48
CA PRO A 179 49.65 9.11 -36.19
C PRO A 179 51.01 8.88 -35.52
N VAL A 180 51.96 8.35 -36.28
CA VAL A 180 53.37 8.20 -35.84
C VAL A 180 54.08 9.54 -36.02
N GLU A 181 54.27 10.27 -34.92
CA GLU A 181 55.19 11.41 -34.87
C GLU A 181 56.65 10.92 -34.89
N LYS A 182 57.40 11.50 -35.82
CA LYS A 182 58.79 11.19 -36.13
C LYS A 182 59.70 11.91 -35.11
N ILE A 183 60.05 11.25 -34.02
CA ILE A 183 60.99 11.77 -33.02
C ILE A 183 62.43 11.46 -33.49
N VAL A 184 63.20 12.53 -33.72
CA VAL A 184 64.63 12.49 -34.02
C VAL A 184 65.37 12.67 -32.70
N GLU A 185 65.97 11.61 -32.17
CA GLU A 185 66.92 11.70 -31.04
C GLU A 185 68.36 11.61 -31.57
N LYS A 186 69.06 12.75 -31.50
CA LYS A 186 70.52 12.84 -31.60
C LYS A 186 71.10 12.48 -30.24
N GLU A 187 71.76 11.34 -30.12
CA GLU A 187 72.58 11.04 -28.94
C GLU A 187 73.99 11.62 -29.11
N VAL A 188 74.35 12.46 -28.13
CA VAL A 188 75.62 13.15 -27.97
C VAL A 188 76.51 12.31 -27.06
N ILE A 189 77.67 11.92 -27.57
CA ILE A 189 78.72 11.24 -26.80
C ILE A 189 79.33 12.23 -25.81
N LYS A 190 79.21 11.96 -24.49
CA LYS A 190 79.99 12.63 -23.43
C LYS A 190 80.90 11.60 -22.77
N GLU A 191 82.19 11.73 -23.03
CA GLU A 191 83.26 11.01 -22.34
C GLU A 191 83.42 11.55 -20.91
N ILE A 192 83.45 10.66 -19.92
CA ILE A 192 83.87 10.97 -18.54
C ILE A 192 85.18 10.22 -18.29
N PRO A 193 86.31 10.89 -18.02
CA PRO A 193 87.53 10.23 -17.59
C PRO A 193 87.40 9.91 -16.09
N VAL A 194 87.61 8.65 -15.70
CA VAL A 194 87.74 8.30 -14.28
C VAL A 194 89.17 7.85 -14.00
N GLU A 195 89.72 8.55 -13.02
CA GLU A 195 91.09 8.58 -12.56
C GLU A 195 91.53 7.27 -11.91
N ARG A 196 92.80 6.98 -12.14
CA ARG A 196 93.58 5.90 -11.55
C ARG A 196 93.99 6.30 -10.14
N VAL A 197 93.47 5.62 -9.10
CA VAL A 197 93.98 5.71 -7.73
C VAL A 197 94.60 4.35 -7.37
N VAL A 198 95.89 4.39 -7.06
CA VAL A 198 96.71 3.28 -6.56
C VAL A 198 96.95 3.53 -5.09
N GLU A 199 96.57 2.61 -4.20
CA GLU A 199 97.18 2.51 -2.87
C GLU A 199 97.49 1.06 -2.49
N LYS A 200 98.64 0.91 -1.84
CA LYS A 200 99.45 -0.30 -1.71
C LYS A 200 99.05 -1.18 -0.52
N GLU A 201 99.04 -2.49 -0.80
CA GLU A 201 99.49 -3.66 -0.02
C GLU A 201 99.51 -3.62 1.52
N ARG A 202 98.74 -4.55 2.13
CA ARG A 202 99.03 -5.15 3.44
C ARG A 202 98.82 -6.68 3.37
N ILE A 203 99.84 -7.40 3.81
CA ILE A 203 100.06 -8.85 3.76
C ILE A 203 99.10 -9.63 4.67
N VAL A 204 98.44 -10.67 4.14
CA VAL A 204 98.03 -11.91 4.86
C VAL A 204 98.20 -13.09 3.90
N GLU A 205 99.28 -13.86 4.05
CA GLU A 205 99.74 -14.90 3.11
C GLU A 205 99.01 -16.26 3.20
N VAL A 206 97.87 -16.39 3.88
CA VAL A 206 97.25 -17.73 4.12
C VAL A 206 95.97 -17.99 3.31
N GLU A 207 95.45 -17.01 2.58
CA GLU A 207 94.25 -17.18 1.73
C GLU A 207 94.56 -17.22 0.22
N SER A 208 95.81 -16.97 -0.17
CA SER A 208 96.22 -16.75 -1.56
C SER A 208 96.07 -17.99 -2.44
N ALA A 209 96.45 -19.18 -1.98
CA ALA A 209 96.39 -20.39 -2.81
C ALA A 209 94.94 -20.86 -3.09
N ALA A 210 94.06 -20.78 -2.09
CA ALA A 210 92.66 -21.18 -2.23
C ALA A 210 91.85 -20.16 -3.06
N LEU A 211 92.15 -18.87 -2.92
CA LEU A 211 91.55 -17.82 -3.73
C LEU A 211 92.08 -17.85 -5.18
N LEU A 212 93.37 -18.16 -5.39
CA LEU A 212 93.94 -18.37 -6.73
C LEU A 212 93.36 -19.60 -7.42
N ALA A 213 93.16 -20.71 -6.69
CA ALA A 213 92.51 -21.90 -7.26
C ALA A 213 91.04 -21.66 -7.61
N LYS A 214 90.30 -20.92 -6.76
CA LYS A 214 88.92 -20.50 -7.06
C LYS A 214 88.86 -19.49 -8.19
N ALA A 215 89.80 -18.55 -8.27
CA ALA A 215 89.91 -17.60 -9.37
C ALA A 215 90.22 -18.32 -10.69
N ALA A 216 91.18 -19.25 -10.70
CA ALA A 216 91.49 -20.07 -11.87
C ALA A 216 90.31 -20.96 -12.30
N ALA A 217 89.57 -21.52 -11.33
CA ALA A 217 88.36 -22.30 -11.62
C ALA A 217 87.22 -21.42 -12.16
N LEU A 218 87.05 -20.19 -11.65
CA LEU A 218 86.09 -19.22 -12.17
C LEU A 218 86.49 -18.71 -13.54
N GLU A 219 87.78 -18.46 -13.80
CA GLU A 219 88.27 -18.08 -15.12
C GLU A 219 88.09 -19.21 -16.14
N ALA A 220 88.34 -20.46 -15.75
CA ALA A 220 88.06 -21.64 -16.59
C ALA A 220 86.55 -21.81 -16.85
N ALA A 221 85.70 -21.59 -15.84
CA ALA A 221 84.25 -21.64 -15.99
C ALA A 221 83.72 -20.50 -16.88
N VAL A 222 84.28 -19.30 -16.76
CA VAL A 222 83.94 -18.15 -17.60
C VAL A 222 84.45 -18.37 -19.03
N ALA A 223 85.62 -18.98 -19.23
CA ALA A 223 86.12 -19.34 -20.55
C ALA A 223 85.24 -20.40 -21.21
N ALA A 224 84.84 -21.45 -20.48
CA ALA A 224 83.90 -22.47 -20.96
C ALA A 224 82.53 -21.85 -21.29
N ALA A 225 81.99 -21.00 -20.42
CA ALA A 225 80.72 -20.30 -20.68
C ALA A 225 80.79 -19.33 -21.87
N LYS A 226 81.94 -18.69 -22.10
CA LYS A 226 82.18 -17.85 -23.29
C LYS A 226 82.26 -18.70 -24.56
N GLU A 227 82.88 -19.87 -24.50
CA GLU A 227 82.97 -20.77 -25.64
C GLU A 227 81.60 -21.39 -25.98
N GLU A 228 80.82 -21.79 -24.97
CA GLU A 228 79.43 -22.23 -25.14
C GLU A 228 78.54 -21.09 -25.64
N GLY A 229 78.69 -19.88 -25.10
CA GLY A 229 77.99 -18.68 -25.57
C GLY A 229 78.35 -18.33 -27.02
N ALA A 230 79.62 -18.47 -27.43
CA ALA A 230 80.06 -18.25 -28.80
C ALA A 230 79.50 -19.31 -29.76
N LYS A 231 79.46 -20.58 -29.35
CA LYS A 231 78.83 -21.67 -30.13
C LYS A 231 77.32 -21.46 -30.27
N ALA A 232 76.63 -21.04 -29.21
CA ALA A 232 75.21 -20.72 -29.25
C ALA A 232 74.91 -19.51 -30.15
N LEU A 233 75.75 -18.47 -30.11
CA LEU A 233 75.63 -17.31 -30.99
C LEU A 233 75.87 -17.67 -32.47
N ALA A 234 76.87 -18.50 -32.76
CA ALA A 234 77.13 -18.98 -34.13
C ALA A 234 75.96 -19.82 -34.67
N ALA A 235 75.43 -20.75 -33.87
CA ALA A 235 74.25 -21.54 -34.23
C ALA A 235 73.02 -20.65 -34.48
N ALA A 236 72.78 -19.67 -33.61
CA ALA A 236 71.68 -18.71 -33.80
C ALA A 236 71.87 -17.81 -35.03
N GLN A 237 73.12 -17.47 -35.40
CA GLN A 237 73.43 -16.74 -36.62
C GLN A 237 73.16 -17.59 -37.87
N GLU A 238 73.57 -18.86 -37.88
CA GLU A 238 73.29 -19.78 -38.97
C GLU A 238 71.79 -20.04 -39.14
N GLU A 239 71.04 -20.26 -38.06
CA GLU A 239 69.58 -20.41 -38.10
C GLU A 239 68.90 -19.14 -38.64
N ARG A 240 69.37 -17.96 -38.23
CA ARG A 240 68.86 -16.67 -38.74
C ARG A 240 69.16 -16.49 -40.22
N GLU A 241 70.33 -16.88 -40.70
CA GLU A 241 70.68 -16.81 -42.12
C GLU A 241 69.87 -17.80 -42.96
N GLN A 242 69.66 -19.02 -42.45
CA GLN A 242 68.78 -20.00 -43.08
C GLN A 242 67.34 -19.49 -43.16
N ALA A 243 66.81 -18.93 -42.05
CA ALA A 243 65.48 -18.33 -42.01
C ALA A 243 65.36 -17.13 -42.96
N LEU A 244 66.38 -16.27 -43.05
CA LEU A 244 66.41 -15.16 -44.01
C LEU A 244 66.46 -15.65 -45.46
N SER A 245 67.18 -16.74 -45.73
CA SER A 245 67.23 -17.34 -47.07
C SER A 245 65.90 -17.99 -47.47
N ALA A 246 65.21 -18.64 -46.52
CA ALA A 246 63.88 -19.19 -46.71
C ALA A 246 62.85 -18.09 -46.95
N ALA A 247 62.83 -17.06 -46.09
CA ALA A 247 61.94 -15.91 -46.23
C ALA A 247 62.16 -15.15 -47.54
N LYS A 248 63.40 -15.06 -48.04
CA LYS A 248 63.69 -14.48 -49.36
C LYS A 248 63.07 -15.31 -50.50
N LYS A 249 63.19 -16.64 -50.45
CA LYS A 249 62.58 -17.54 -51.45
C LYS A 249 61.06 -17.48 -51.41
N GLU A 250 60.47 -17.49 -50.23
CA GLU A 250 59.02 -17.36 -50.05
C GLU A 250 58.52 -16.01 -50.59
N ARG A 251 59.24 -14.92 -50.29
CA ARG A 251 58.93 -13.59 -50.85
C ARG A 251 59.04 -13.57 -52.36
N GLU A 252 60.04 -14.22 -52.95
CA GLU A 252 60.21 -14.29 -54.40
C GLU A 252 59.08 -15.06 -55.07
N VAL A 253 58.65 -16.19 -54.49
CA VAL A 253 57.48 -16.96 -54.95
C VAL A 253 56.19 -16.16 -54.79
N ALA A 254 55.99 -15.46 -53.68
CA ALA A 254 54.84 -14.59 -53.49
C ALA A 254 54.83 -13.44 -54.52
N LEU A 255 55.99 -12.85 -54.82
CA LEU A 255 56.11 -11.82 -55.84
C LEU A 255 55.87 -12.36 -57.25
N SER A 256 56.27 -13.61 -57.57
CA SER A 256 55.96 -14.20 -58.88
C SER A 256 54.46 -14.50 -59.01
N MET A 257 53.82 -15.01 -57.96
CA MET A 257 52.37 -15.24 -57.94
C MET A 257 51.59 -13.92 -58.11
N MET A 258 51.96 -12.87 -57.37
CA MET A 258 51.32 -11.56 -57.49
C MET A 258 51.51 -10.94 -58.88
N ARG A 259 52.66 -11.19 -59.54
CA ARG A 259 52.88 -10.76 -60.93
C ARG A 259 52.00 -11.52 -61.91
N GLU A 260 51.91 -12.83 -61.78
CA GLU A 260 51.02 -13.64 -62.63
C GLU A 260 49.55 -13.31 -62.42
N GLU A 261 49.12 -13.07 -61.18
CA GLU A 261 47.76 -12.60 -60.86
C GLU A 261 47.51 -11.20 -61.39
N GLY A 262 48.48 -10.28 -61.26
CA GLY A 262 48.41 -8.95 -61.85
C GLY A 262 48.33 -8.98 -63.37
N GLU A 263 49.11 -9.84 -64.04
CA GLU A 263 49.06 -10.03 -65.49
C GLU A 263 47.73 -10.66 -65.94
N LYS A 264 47.20 -11.64 -65.20
CA LYS A 264 45.86 -12.20 -65.43
C LYS A 264 44.78 -11.15 -65.26
N ALA A 265 44.84 -10.33 -64.20
CA ALA A 265 43.89 -9.24 -63.96
C ALA A 265 43.95 -8.20 -65.08
N LEU A 266 45.15 -7.78 -65.49
CA LEU A 266 45.32 -6.88 -66.63
C LEU A 266 44.82 -7.49 -67.95
N SER A 267 44.99 -8.80 -68.15
CA SER A 267 44.47 -9.50 -69.32
C SER A 267 42.93 -9.57 -69.30
N ALA A 268 42.33 -9.76 -68.12
CA ALA A 268 40.89 -9.76 -67.92
C ALA A 268 40.30 -8.37 -68.14
N GLU A 269 40.89 -7.34 -67.54
CA GLU A 269 40.49 -5.94 -67.71
C GLU A 269 40.62 -5.50 -69.18
N ARG A 270 41.68 -5.91 -69.89
CA ARG A 270 41.79 -5.69 -71.34
C ARG A 270 40.72 -6.42 -72.15
N ALA A 271 40.36 -7.64 -71.75
CA ALA A 271 39.29 -8.40 -72.41
C ALA A 271 37.91 -7.75 -72.15
N GLU A 272 37.64 -7.28 -70.93
CA GLU A 272 36.44 -6.52 -70.58
C GLU A 272 36.37 -5.20 -71.34
N MET A 273 37.48 -4.46 -71.40
CA MET A 273 37.58 -3.24 -72.23
C MET A 273 37.32 -3.52 -73.71
N HIS A 274 37.80 -4.65 -74.24
CA HIS A 274 37.50 -5.04 -75.62
C HIS A 274 36.03 -5.40 -75.81
N ARG A 275 35.41 -6.11 -74.86
CA ARG A 275 33.96 -6.42 -74.87
C ARG A 275 33.14 -5.14 -74.81
N ALA A 276 33.43 -4.25 -73.87
CA ALA A 276 32.77 -2.95 -73.74
C ALA A 276 32.93 -2.10 -75.01
N LYS A 277 34.09 -2.16 -75.68
CA LYS A 277 34.28 -1.50 -76.99
C LYS A 277 33.40 -2.11 -78.08
N LEU A 278 33.29 -3.43 -78.14
CA LEU A 278 32.40 -4.09 -79.11
C LEU A 278 30.93 -3.73 -78.85
N GLU A 279 30.49 -3.79 -77.59
CA GLU A 279 29.12 -3.39 -77.18
C GLU A 279 28.85 -1.92 -77.51
N LEU A 280 29.81 -1.02 -77.32
CA LEU A 280 29.70 0.37 -77.72
C LEU A 280 29.56 0.53 -79.23
N GLU A 281 30.35 -0.20 -80.02
CA GLU A 281 30.24 -0.16 -81.49
C GLU A 281 28.94 -0.79 -81.99
N GLU A 282 28.42 -1.82 -81.34
CA GLU A 282 27.09 -2.39 -81.60
C GLU A 282 25.99 -1.37 -81.28
N ALA A 283 26.02 -0.76 -80.10
CA ALA A 283 25.08 0.30 -79.73
C ALA A 283 25.15 1.51 -80.67
N LYS A 284 26.34 1.88 -81.17
CA LYS A 284 26.50 2.92 -82.21
C LYS A 284 25.85 2.52 -83.53
N ARG A 285 25.95 1.24 -83.92
CA ARG A 285 25.26 0.75 -85.13
C ARG A 285 23.75 0.79 -84.93
N GLU A 286 23.25 0.34 -83.78
CA GLU A 286 21.83 0.37 -83.43
C GLU A 286 21.28 1.80 -83.44
N THR A 287 21.98 2.74 -82.80
CA THR A 287 21.60 4.17 -82.81
C THR A 287 21.56 4.73 -84.24
N LEU A 288 22.56 4.44 -85.08
CA LEU A 288 22.53 4.84 -86.50
C LEU A 288 21.35 4.21 -87.26
N THR A 289 20.99 2.94 -86.98
CA THR A 289 19.82 2.30 -87.59
C THR A 289 18.53 2.98 -87.17
N LEU A 290 18.33 3.22 -85.87
CA LEU A 290 17.17 3.91 -85.32
C LEU A 290 17.08 5.35 -85.83
N GLU A 291 18.19 6.07 -85.92
CA GLU A 291 18.23 7.41 -86.53
C GLU A 291 17.78 7.40 -87.99
N SER A 292 18.20 6.37 -88.75
CA SER A 292 17.79 6.21 -90.14
C SER A 292 16.30 5.86 -90.27
N GLU A 293 15.74 5.11 -89.32
CA GLU A 293 14.32 4.79 -89.23
C GLU A 293 13.48 6.00 -88.84
N ILE A 294 13.92 6.78 -87.85
CA ILE A 294 13.32 8.06 -87.47
C ILE A 294 13.26 8.97 -88.71
N LYS A 295 14.37 9.08 -89.48
CA LYS A 295 14.43 9.82 -90.75
C LYS A 295 13.54 9.29 -91.88
N ARG A 296 12.90 8.12 -91.73
CA ARG A 296 11.91 7.58 -92.67
C ARG A 296 10.46 7.77 -92.21
N LEU A 297 10.21 8.14 -90.95
CA LEU A 297 8.87 8.40 -90.43
C LEU A 297 8.22 9.66 -91.05
N PRO A 298 6.89 9.73 -91.17
CA PRO A 298 6.18 10.95 -91.58
C PRO A 298 6.36 12.08 -90.55
N SER A 299 6.31 13.36 -90.98
CA SER A 299 6.57 14.54 -90.13
C SER A 299 5.79 14.53 -88.81
N ASN A 300 4.49 14.24 -88.88
CA ASN A 300 3.60 14.21 -87.72
C ASN A 300 4.03 13.19 -86.65
N ALA A 301 4.66 12.08 -87.03
CA ALA A 301 5.11 11.05 -86.08
C ALA A 301 6.43 11.44 -85.37
N ARG A 302 7.30 12.23 -86.04
CA ARG A 302 8.52 12.74 -85.41
C ARG A 302 8.21 13.84 -84.42
N GLU A 303 7.35 14.77 -84.80
CA GLU A 303 6.90 15.85 -83.92
C GLU A 303 6.22 15.29 -82.66
N ALA A 304 5.43 14.22 -82.78
CA ALA A 304 4.87 13.52 -81.62
C ALA A 304 5.95 12.91 -80.70
N ALA A 305 6.96 12.24 -81.26
CA ALA A 305 8.05 11.65 -80.49
C ALA A 305 8.94 12.71 -79.79
N ASP A 306 9.22 13.83 -80.46
CA ASP A 306 9.98 14.94 -79.91
C ASP A 306 9.20 15.61 -78.75
N MET A 307 7.88 15.73 -78.89
CA MET A 307 7.02 16.24 -77.82
C MET A 307 6.96 15.27 -76.62
N GLU A 308 6.85 13.96 -76.86
CA GLU A 308 6.90 12.95 -75.80
C GLU A 308 8.27 12.94 -75.08
N ALA A 309 9.37 13.07 -75.81
CA ALA A 309 10.71 13.19 -75.24
C ALA A 309 10.85 14.46 -74.41
N ALA A 310 10.36 15.60 -74.89
CA ALA A 310 10.37 16.86 -74.14
C ALA A 310 9.57 16.77 -72.84
N VAL A 311 8.39 16.13 -72.87
CA VAL A 311 7.59 15.86 -71.67
C VAL A 311 8.34 14.95 -70.71
N TYR A 312 8.97 13.87 -71.19
CA TYR A 312 9.78 12.99 -70.35
C TYR A 312 10.94 13.72 -69.67
N TRP A 313 11.67 14.57 -70.39
CA TRP A 313 12.76 15.37 -69.82
C TRP A 313 12.27 16.37 -68.77
N LEU A 314 11.11 17.00 -69.00
CA LEU A 314 10.50 17.90 -68.03
C LEU A 314 10.06 17.14 -66.77
N MET A 315 9.36 16.02 -66.93
CA MET A 315 8.94 15.16 -65.81
C MET A 315 10.14 14.59 -65.03
N ARG A 316 11.24 14.26 -65.72
CA ARG A 316 12.49 13.83 -65.09
C ARG A 316 13.16 14.97 -64.32
N GLY A 317 13.19 16.18 -64.89
CA GLY A 317 13.69 17.37 -64.20
C GLY A 317 12.90 17.68 -62.93
N GLU A 318 11.56 17.61 -63.00
CA GLU A 318 10.68 17.75 -61.84
C GLU A 318 10.92 16.64 -60.80
N ALA A 319 11.13 15.40 -61.23
CA ALA A 319 11.48 14.31 -60.32
C ALA A 319 12.82 14.56 -59.61
N ASP A 320 13.85 15.00 -60.34
CA ASP A 320 15.18 15.33 -59.79
C ASP A 320 15.11 16.55 -58.83
N ASP A 321 14.24 17.53 -59.10
CA ASP A 321 13.97 18.66 -58.21
C ASP A 321 13.25 18.20 -56.92
N LEU A 322 12.24 17.33 -57.04
CA LEU A 322 11.54 16.76 -55.89
C LEU A 322 12.47 15.89 -55.03
N GLU A 323 13.35 15.10 -55.64
CA GLU A 323 14.37 14.33 -54.93
C GLU A 323 15.32 15.23 -54.13
N ARG A 324 15.73 16.36 -54.72
CA ARG A 324 16.54 17.36 -54.01
C ARG A 324 15.80 17.98 -52.83
N MET A 325 14.56 18.41 -53.00
CA MET A 325 13.77 18.96 -51.89
C MET A 325 13.55 17.92 -50.78
N LEU A 326 13.24 16.67 -51.12
CA LEU A 326 13.11 15.61 -50.12
C LEU A 326 14.42 15.31 -49.40
N ALA A 327 15.57 15.41 -50.08
CA ALA A 327 16.88 15.24 -49.46
C ALA A 327 17.18 16.39 -48.47
N GLU A 328 16.85 17.63 -48.83
CA GLU A 328 16.96 18.80 -47.94
C GLU A 328 16.06 18.66 -46.71
N GLU A 329 14.78 18.31 -46.89
CA GLU A 329 13.85 18.06 -45.78
C GLU A 329 14.33 16.94 -44.85
N LYS A 330 14.88 15.84 -45.41
CA LYS A 330 15.49 14.77 -44.60
C LYS A 330 16.67 15.28 -43.79
N GLN A 331 17.55 16.10 -44.38
CA GLN A 331 18.68 16.68 -43.66
C GLN A 331 18.22 17.62 -42.53
N GLU A 332 17.17 18.43 -42.78
CA GLU A 332 16.58 19.30 -41.76
C GLU A 332 15.96 18.49 -40.62
N ALA A 333 15.25 17.40 -40.93
CA ALA A 333 14.68 16.49 -39.95
C ALA A 333 15.76 15.82 -39.09
N GLU A 334 16.85 15.34 -39.71
CA GLU A 334 18.00 14.79 -39.00
C GLU A 334 18.68 15.82 -38.11
N ALA A 335 18.84 17.06 -38.58
CA ALA A 335 19.40 18.16 -37.79
C ALA A 335 18.49 18.50 -36.60
N ALA A 336 17.17 18.53 -36.79
CA ALA A 336 16.21 18.72 -35.71
C ALA A 336 16.28 17.58 -34.67
N GLN A 337 16.42 16.34 -35.14
CA GLN A 337 16.58 15.18 -34.27
C GLN A 337 17.89 15.25 -33.45
N LYS A 338 19.00 15.65 -34.08
CA LYS A 338 20.28 15.89 -33.38
C LYS A 338 20.13 16.96 -32.30
N ARG A 339 19.53 18.11 -32.61
CA ARG A 339 19.25 19.19 -31.64
C ARG A 339 18.35 18.72 -30.49
N TRP A 340 17.39 17.84 -30.75
CA TRP A 340 16.55 17.26 -29.71
C TRP A 340 17.34 16.32 -28.80
N ARG A 341 18.16 15.43 -29.36
CA ARG A 341 19.03 14.53 -28.58
C ARG A 341 19.98 15.32 -27.69
N GLU A 342 20.68 16.32 -28.25
CA GLU A 342 21.58 17.18 -27.49
C GLU A 342 20.88 17.91 -26.34
N ARG A 343 19.65 18.42 -26.57
CA ARG A 343 18.85 19.04 -25.50
C ARG A 343 18.47 18.02 -24.44
N SER A 344 18.04 16.83 -24.83
CA SER A 344 17.71 15.75 -23.90
C SER A 344 18.92 15.34 -23.06
N GLU A 345 20.09 15.18 -23.67
CA GLU A 345 21.35 14.88 -22.98
C GLU A 345 21.76 15.98 -22.02
N LYS A 346 21.64 17.26 -22.42
CA LYS A 346 21.90 18.41 -21.54
C LYS A 346 20.97 18.42 -20.33
N LEU A 347 19.67 18.13 -20.53
CA LEU A 347 18.70 18.04 -19.44
C LEU A 347 18.99 16.85 -18.52
N ALA A 348 19.35 15.70 -19.07
CA ALA A 348 19.75 14.52 -18.30
C ALA A 348 21.02 14.81 -17.46
N ALA A 349 22.04 15.43 -18.06
CA ALA A 349 23.25 15.84 -17.36
C ALA A 349 22.94 16.83 -16.23
N ARG A 350 22.07 17.82 -16.48
CA ARG A 350 21.64 18.77 -15.46
C ARG A 350 20.88 18.08 -14.33
N ARG A 351 20.02 17.12 -14.62
CA ARG A 351 19.33 16.30 -13.62
C ARG A 351 20.33 15.56 -12.74
N VAL A 352 21.34 14.92 -13.33
CA VAL A 352 22.40 14.25 -12.58
C VAL A 352 23.18 15.23 -11.71
N GLU A 353 23.50 16.42 -12.20
CA GLU A 353 24.18 17.45 -11.41
C GLU A 353 23.34 17.94 -10.22
N ILE A 354 22.03 18.11 -10.42
CA ILE A 354 21.07 18.45 -9.37
C ILE A 354 21.02 17.33 -8.33
N LEU A 355 20.93 16.07 -8.76
CA LEU A 355 20.93 14.91 -7.87
C LEU A 355 22.23 14.79 -7.08
N LYS A 356 23.40 15.01 -7.70
CA LYS A 356 24.69 15.07 -6.98
C LYS A 356 24.70 16.15 -5.88
N LYS A 357 24.09 17.31 -6.15
CA LYS A 357 24.00 18.40 -5.15
C LYS A 357 23.01 18.10 -4.03
N ILE A 358 22.00 17.29 -4.29
CA ILE A 358 20.88 17.05 -3.39
C ILE A 358 21.04 15.72 -2.60
N GLY A 359 21.74 14.73 -3.16
CA GLY A 359 21.86 13.36 -2.66
C GLY A 359 20.98 12.39 -3.45
N ASP A 360 21.43 11.15 -3.62
CA ASP A 360 20.72 10.12 -4.40
C ASP A 360 19.58 9.44 -3.61
N ASP A 361 19.58 9.54 -2.28
CA ASP A 361 18.56 8.97 -1.39
C ASP A 361 17.62 10.06 -0.82
N ALA A 362 16.30 9.82 -0.91
CA ALA A 362 15.28 10.71 -0.36
C ALA A 362 15.45 10.96 1.14
N LYS A 363 16.03 10.00 1.88
CA LYS A 363 16.40 10.17 3.29
C LYS A 363 17.52 11.21 3.46
N ASP A 364 18.54 11.16 2.61
CA ASP A 364 19.64 12.11 2.63
C ASP A 364 19.18 13.51 2.22
N MET A 365 18.28 13.61 1.24
CA MET A 365 17.62 14.86 0.86
C MET A 365 16.87 15.48 2.04
N LYS A 366 16.07 14.68 2.77
CA LYS A 366 15.32 15.12 3.94
C LYS A 366 16.24 15.54 5.08
N GLN A 367 17.29 14.77 5.36
CA GLN A 367 18.26 15.10 6.40
C GLN A 367 19.09 16.34 6.05
N ARG A 368 19.43 16.56 4.78
CA ARG A 368 20.11 17.78 4.31
C ARG A 368 19.16 18.98 4.35
N ALA A 369 17.90 18.83 3.95
CA ALA A 369 16.89 19.87 4.08
C ALA A 369 16.66 20.26 5.56
N LEU A 370 16.61 19.27 6.47
CA LEU A 370 16.54 19.52 7.91
C LEU A 370 17.81 20.16 8.49
N ARG A 371 18.99 19.90 7.89
CA ARG A 371 20.24 20.60 8.24
C ARG A 371 20.28 22.04 7.74
N MET A 372 19.78 22.27 6.52
CA MET A 372 19.74 23.60 5.90
C MET A 372 18.62 24.48 6.44
N ASN A 373 17.54 23.87 6.92
CA ASN A 373 16.45 24.53 7.59
C ASN A 373 16.19 23.84 8.93
N PRO A 374 17.03 24.09 9.95
CA PRO A 374 16.82 23.53 11.28
C PRO A 374 15.43 23.98 11.74
N MET A 375 14.55 23.00 12.00
CA MET A 375 13.22 23.29 12.51
C MET A 375 13.34 24.18 13.75
N ASP A 376 12.47 25.18 13.86
CA ASP A 376 12.38 26.06 15.03
C ASP A 376 12.42 25.21 16.33
N PRO A 377 13.31 25.53 17.30
CA PRO A 377 13.41 24.81 18.57
C PRO A 377 12.07 24.58 19.27
N ARG A 378 11.09 25.47 19.06
CA ARG A 378 9.74 25.29 19.59
C ARG A 378 9.00 24.12 18.93
N THR A 379 9.18 23.92 17.63
CA THR A 379 8.55 22.83 16.88
C THR A 379 9.14 21.47 17.26
N THR A 380 10.44 21.41 17.54
CA THR A 380 11.08 20.17 18.01
C THR A 380 10.64 19.82 19.43
N GLN A 381 10.53 20.81 20.32
CA GLN A 381 9.98 20.63 21.67
C GLN A 381 8.55 20.10 21.63
N VAL A 382 7.66 20.72 20.84
CA VAL A 382 6.26 20.26 20.73
C VAL A 382 6.15 18.83 20.18
N LYS A 383 7.03 18.43 19.26
CA LYS A 383 7.06 17.04 18.77
C LYS A 383 7.52 16.06 19.85
N GLN A 384 8.56 16.42 20.61
CA GLN A 384 9.04 15.60 21.73
C GLN A 384 7.98 15.49 22.82
N GLU A 385 7.28 16.57 23.13
CA GLU A 385 6.14 16.57 24.07
C GLU A 385 5.00 15.70 23.56
N LEU A 386 4.66 15.76 22.27
CA LEU A 386 3.63 14.91 21.67
C LEU A 386 4.01 13.42 21.76
N ASP A 387 5.26 13.08 21.43
CA ASP A 387 5.73 11.69 21.49
C ASP A 387 5.78 11.19 22.95
N ALA A 388 6.19 12.04 23.90
CA ALA A 388 6.13 11.72 25.33
C ALA A 388 4.69 11.51 25.80
N LEU A 389 3.74 12.37 25.38
CA LEU A 389 2.32 12.22 25.71
C LEU A 389 1.71 10.95 25.10
N ARG A 390 2.12 10.56 23.90
CA ARG A 390 1.69 9.29 23.27
C ARG A 390 2.14 8.09 24.10
N ILE A 391 3.41 8.05 24.51
CA ILE A 391 3.94 6.96 25.33
C ILE A 391 3.19 6.87 26.67
N VAL A 392 2.92 8.02 27.31
CA VAL A 392 2.14 8.06 28.56
C VAL A 392 0.70 7.59 28.34
N ALA A 393 0.05 8.00 27.26
CA ALA A 393 -1.31 7.58 26.92
C ALA A 393 -1.38 6.06 26.67
N GLU A 394 -0.44 5.50 25.93
CA GLU A 394 -0.33 4.06 25.68
C GLU A 394 -0.14 3.27 26.98
N ARG A 395 0.73 3.76 27.86
CA ARG A 395 0.93 3.16 29.19
C ARG A 395 -0.34 3.20 30.04
N ASN A 396 -1.01 4.35 30.11
CA ASN A 396 -2.25 4.50 30.87
C ASN A 396 -3.38 3.62 30.31
N ALA A 397 -3.47 3.48 28.97
CA ALA A 397 -4.40 2.58 28.31
C ALA A 397 -4.10 1.11 28.64
N HIS A 398 -2.81 0.74 28.69
CA HIS A 398 -2.40 -0.60 29.10
C HIS A 398 -2.75 -0.89 30.57
N GLU A 399 -2.41 0.04 31.48
CA GLU A 399 -2.69 -0.09 32.91
C GLU A 399 -4.19 -0.16 33.21
N SER A 400 -4.99 0.71 32.58
CA SER A 400 -6.46 0.66 32.69
C SER A 400 -7.03 -0.62 32.09
N GLY A 401 -6.50 -1.10 30.95
CA GLY A 401 -6.87 -2.38 30.37
C GLY A 401 -6.59 -3.57 31.28
N MET A 402 -5.46 -3.56 32.02
CA MET A 402 -5.15 -4.58 33.02
C MET A 402 -6.11 -4.51 34.22
N ARG A 403 -6.40 -3.31 34.73
CA ARG A 403 -7.39 -3.13 35.81
C ARG A 403 -8.78 -3.62 35.41
N ILE A 404 -9.22 -3.38 34.17
CA ILE A 404 -10.49 -3.88 33.65
C ILE A 404 -10.51 -5.40 33.65
N LYS A 405 -9.42 -6.07 33.22
CA LYS A 405 -9.33 -7.53 33.23
C LYS A 405 -9.41 -8.10 34.66
N ASP A 406 -8.72 -7.48 35.61
CA ASP A 406 -8.74 -7.91 37.01
C ASP A 406 -10.12 -7.71 37.65
N LEU A 407 -10.74 -6.56 37.43
CA LEU A 407 -12.12 -6.30 37.87
C LEU A 407 -13.11 -7.27 37.24
N THR A 408 -12.95 -7.60 35.96
CA THR A 408 -13.80 -8.58 35.27
C THR A 408 -13.63 -9.97 35.88
N ARG A 409 -12.39 -10.38 36.22
CA ARG A 409 -12.13 -11.65 36.92
C ARG A 409 -12.82 -11.67 38.29
N SER A 410 -12.66 -10.60 39.08
CA SER A 410 -13.29 -10.50 40.40
C SER A 410 -14.82 -10.48 40.33
N LEU A 411 -15.41 -9.82 39.32
CA LEU A 411 -16.84 -9.87 39.07
C LEU A 411 -17.29 -11.29 38.73
N ASN A 412 -16.57 -12.00 37.87
CA ASN A 412 -16.90 -13.38 37.54
C ASN A 412 -16.83 -14.30 38.77
N GLU A 413 -15.79 -14.18 39.59
CA GLU A 413 -15.68 -14.92 40.86
C GLU A 413 -16.88 -14.64 41.78
N ARG A 414 -17.22 -13.37 42.00
CA ARG A 414 -18.39 -12.97 42.80
C ARG A 414 -19.70 -13.49 42.20
N THR A 415 -19.87 -13.47 40.87
CA THR A 415 -21.08 -14.02 40.24
C THR A 415 -21.20 -15.54 40.45
N MET A 416 -20.08 -16.26 40.45
CA MET A 416 -20.05 -17.70 40.74
C MET A 416 -20.35 -17.97 42.21
N GLU A 417 -19.83 -17.16 43.13
CA GLU A 417 -20.18 -17.22 44.56
C GLU A 417 -21.67 -16.96 44.78
N VAL A 418 -22.25 -15.94 44.14
CA VAL A 418 -23.69 -15.66 44.22
C VAL A 418 -24.51 -16.84 43.71
N LYS A 419 -24.12 -17.47 42.58
CA LYS A 419 -24.77 -18.70 42.09
C LYS A 419 -24.63 -19.87 43.07
N ARG A 420 -23.48 -20.02 43.72
CA ARG A 420 -23.30 -21.06 44.74
C ARG A 420 -24.20 -20.82 45.94
N LEU A 421 -24.26 -19.58 46.42
CA LEU A 421 -25.12 -19.18 47.54
C LEU A 421 -26.60 -19.32 47.18
N SER A 422 -27.01 -19.03 45.94
CA SER A 422 -28.41 -19.21 45.53
C SER A 422 -28.85 -20.67 45.62
N VAL A 423 -28.00 -21.62 45.22
CA VAL A 423 -28.26 -23.07 45.41
C VAL A 423 -28.38 -23.42 46.89
N GLN A 424 -27.48 -22.90 47.74
CA GLN A 424 -27.57 -23.13 49.20
C GLN A 424 -28.87 -22.57 49.79
N VAL A 425 -29.33 -21.40 49.32
CA VAL A 425 -30.61 -20.81 49.74
C VAL A 425 -31.78 -21.69 49.31
N GLU A 426 -31.75 -22.29 48.13
CA GLU A 426 -32.77 -23.26 47.68
C GLU A 426 -32.81 -24.50 48.59
N ASP A 427 -31.65 -25.05 48.97
CA ASP A 427 -31.59 -26.19 49.88
C ASP A 427 -32.11 -25.83 51.28
N VAL A 428 -31.75 -24.64 51.78
CA VAL A 428 -32.31 -24.11 53.03
C VAL A 428 -33.83 -23.98 52.94
N LYS A 429 -34.39 -23.47 51.83
CA LYS A 429 -35.85 -23.40 51.62
C LYS A 429 -36.49 -24.79 51.66
N ARG A 430 -35.89 -25.80 51.02
CA ARG A 430 -36.38 -27.19 51.06
C ARG A 430 -36.40 -27.75 52.49
N LEU A 431 -35.33 -27.53 53.26
CA LEU A 431 -35.26 -27.95 54.67
C LEU A 431 -36.33 -27.24 55.53
N HIS A 432 -36.58 -25.96 55.29
CA HIS A 432 -37.64 -25.23 56.00
C HIS A 432 -39.03 -25.79 55.70
N GLU A 433 -39.29 -26.20 54.46
CA GLU A 433 -40.56 -26.86 54.07
C GLU A 433 -40.72 -28.20 54.79
N GLN A 434 -39.67 -29.02 54.80
CA GLN A 434 -39.67 -30.30 55.52
C GLN A 434 -39.90 -30.13 57.03
N ILE A 435 -39.27 -29.13 57.65
CA ILE A 435 -39.50 -28.81 59.07
C ILE A 435 -40.94 -28.36 59.29
N ARG A 436 -41.54 -27.59 58.38
CA ARG A 436 -42.95 -27.17 58.46
C ARG A 436 -43.89 -28.38 58.40
N GLU A 437 -43.70 -29.26 57.42
CA GLU A 437 -44.48 -30.49 57.30
C GLU A 437 -44.37 -31.38 58.54
N LEU A 438 -43.17 -31.52 59.11
CA LEU A 438 -42.96 -32.30 60.33
C LEU A 438 -43.66 -31.65 61.54
N ARG A 439 -43.65 -30.32 61.65
CA ARG A 439 -44.38 -29.60 62.70
C ARG A 439 -45.89 -29.79 62.55
N GLU A 440 -46.42 -29.74 61.34
CA GLU A 440 -47.84 -29.99 61.08
C GLU A 440 -48.23 -31.43 61.46
N LYS A 441 -47.40 -32.42 61.09
CA LYS A 441 -47.60 -33.82 61.50
C LYS A 441 -47.58 -33.98 63.02
N LEU A 442 -46.65 -33.34 63.72
CA LEU A 442 -46.60 -33.34 65.19
C LEU A 442 -47.84 -32.69 65.80
N GLN A 443 -48.27 -31.53 65.29
CA GLN A 443 -49.50 -30.88 65.73
C GLN A 443 -50.74 -31.76 65.54
N MET A 444 -50.83 -32.47 64.42
CA MET A 444 -51.91 -33.43 64.17
C MET A 444 -51.86 -34.58 65.17
N ARG A 445 -50.69 -35.16 65.43
CA ARG A 445 -50.54 -36.24 66.42
C ARG A 445 -50.85 -35.77 67.84
N ASP A 446 -50.47 -34.55 68.21
CA ASP A 446 -50.81 -33.97 69.51
C ASP A 446 -52.33 -33.80 69.67
N ARG A 447 -53.04 -33.35 68.63
CA ARG A 447 -54.51 -33.28 68.63
C ARG A 447 -55.15 -34.66 68.76
N GLU A 448 -54.64 -35.66 68.04
CA GLU A 448 -55.09 -37.05 68.18
C GLU A 448 -54.89 -37.56 69.60
N LEU A 449 -53.69 -37.38 70.17
CA LEU A 449 -53.38 -37.77 71.55
C LEU A 449 -54.26 -37.04 72.58
N GLN A 450 -54.57 -35.76 72.37
CA GLN A 450 -55.52 -35.03 73.21
C GLN A 450 -56.93 -35.65 73.11
N SER A 451 -57.39 -36.00 71.92
CA SER A 451 -58.68 -36.66 71.72
C SER A 451 -58.71 -38.06 72.37
N GLU A 452 -57.62 -38.82 72.29
CA GLU A 452 -57.47 -40.12 72.95
C GLU A 452 -57.52 -39.96 74.48
N ARG A 453 -56.82 -38.95 75.04
CA ARG A 453 -56.87 -38.63 76.48
C ARG A 453 -58.27 -38.24 76.94
N GLN A 454 -58.97 -37.39 76.18
CA GLN A 454 -60.36 -37.02 76.47
C GLN A 454 -61.28 -38.24 76.50
N LYS A 455 -61.19 -39.12 75.49
CA LYS A 455 -61.95 -40.38 75.46
C LYS A 455 -61.65 -41.26 76.67
N LEU A 456 -60.37 -41.40 77.06
CA LEU A 456 -59.99 -42.18 78.25
C LEU A 456 -60.51 -41.55 79.55
N GLU A 457 -60.51 -40.23 79.66
CA GLU A 457 -61.10 -39.52 80.79
C GLU A 457 -62.61 -39.69 80.86
N GLU A 458 -63.32 -39.64 79.73
CA GLU A 458 -64.75 -39.94 79.64
C GLU A 458 -65.05 -41.36 80.12
N VAL A 459 -64.26 -42.34 79.69
CA VAL A 459 -64.37 -43.73 80.16
C VAL A 459 -64.11 -43.83 81.66
N ARG A 460 -63.08 -43.15 82.18
CA ARG A 460 -62.80 -43.11 83.64
C ARG A 460 -63.95 -42.45 84.42
N ARG A 461 -64.48 -41.33 83.94
CA ARG A 461 -65.64 -40.64 84.55
C ARG A 461 -66.87 -41.53 84.54
N SER A 462 -67.15 -42.20 83.42
CA SER A 462 -68.26 -43.16 83.31
C SER A 462 -68.10 -44.32 84.29
N CYS A 463 -66.89 -44.87 84.44
CA CYS A 463 -66.60 -45.92 85.40
C CYS A 463 -66.75 -45.43 86.86
N ALA A 464 -66.20 -44.26 87.19
CA ALA A 464 -66.31 -43.66 88.52
C ALA A 464 -67.76 -43.33 88.88
N ALA A 465 -68.54 -42.78 87.95
CA ALA A 465 -69.97 -42.54 88.12
C ALA A 465 -70.74 -43.85 88.35
N SER A 466 -70.41 -44.91 87.59
CA SER A 466 -70.99 -46.25 87.80
C SER A 466 -70.63 -46.82 89.18
N GLN A 467 -69.38 -46.65 89.63
CA GLN A 467 -68.94 -47.06 90.97
C GLN A 467 -69.63 -46.26 92.08
N GLN A 468 -69.76 -44.94 91.93
CA GLN A 468 -70.50 -44.10 92.88
C GLN A 468 -71.98 -44.48 92.95
N ALA A 469 -72.61 -44.77 91.80
CA ALA A 469 -73.99 -45.25 91.77
C ALA A 469 -74.13 -46.61 92.49
N LEU A 470 -73.16 -47.51 92.35
CA LEU A 470 -73.12 -48.77 93.11
C LEU A 470 -72.96 -48.53 94.62
N LEU A 471 -72.03 -47.66 95.02
CA LEU A 471 -71.82 -47.31 96.44
C LEU A 471 -73.04 -46.61 97.05
N ALA A 472 -73.69 -45.70 96.32
CA ALA A 472 -74.93 -45.06 96.75
C ALA A 472 -76.03 -46.10 96.97
N ARG A 473 -76.20 -47.05 96.04
CA ARG A 473 -77.16 -48.15 96.19
C ARG A 473 -76.83 -49.07 97.36
N LEU A 474 -75.54 -49.34 97.63
CA LEU A 474 -75.11 -50.07 98.82
C LEU A 474 -75.44 -49.28 100.10
N SER A 475 -75.21 -47.97 100.13
CA SER A 475 -75.54 -47.13 101.28
C SER A 475 -77.06 -46.99 101.51
N GLU A 476 -77.88 -47.00 100.46
CA GLU A 476 -79.35 -47.07 100.56
C GLU A 476 -79.79 -48.41 101.15
N LEU A 477 -79.14 -49.52 100.77
CA LEU A 477 -79.38 -50.83 101.36
C LEU A 477 -78.94 -50.89 102.83
N GLU A 478 -77.84 -50.24 103.21
CA GLU A 478 -77.37 -50.15 104.60
C GLU A 478 -78.23 -49.22 105.48
N SER A 479 -78.71 -48.11 104.94
CA SER A 479 -79.62 -47.17 105.65
C SER A 479 -81.07 -47.66 105.71
N GLY A 480 -81.44 -48.63 104.87
CA GLY A 480 -82.72 -49.34 104.89
C GLY A 480 -82.81 -50.48 105.91
N MET A 481 -81.78 -50.74 106.73
CA MET A 481 -81.80 -51.76 107.79
C MET A 481 -82.11 -51.15 109.16
N PRO A 482 -83.31 -51.36 109.75
CA PRO A 482 -83.55 -51.07 111.15
C PRO A 482 -82.83 -52.11 112.01
N GLY A 483 -82.17 -51.62 113.07
CA GLY A 483 -81.25 -52.39 113.90
C GLY A 483 -81.78 -53.73 114.39
N HIS A 484 -80.93 -54.75 114.28
CA HIS A 484 -80.92 -55.86 115.22
C HIS A 484 -79.55 -56.02 115.84
N SER A 485 -79.62 -56.16 117.15
CA SER A 485 -78.60 -56.29 118.17
C SER A 485 -77.60 -57.42 117.94
N ASN A 486 -76.39 -57.19 118.48
CA ASN A 486 -75.48 -58.18 119.04
C ASN A 486 -76.14 -59.53 119.39
N GLN A 487 -75.71 -60.59 118.70
CA GLN A 487 -75.25 -61.85 119.29
C GLN A 487 -74.97 -62.85 118.17
N SER A 488 -73.68 -63.19 117.97
CA SER A 488 -73.18 -64.53 117.64
C SER A 488 -71.76 -64.40 117.09
N ARG A 489 -70.80 -64.45 118.02
CA ARG A 489 -69.47 -64.96 117.72
C ARG A 489 -69.60 -66.46 117.44
N GLU A 490 -68.74 -66.94 116.55
CA GLU A 490 -68.34 -68.34 116.36
C GLU A 490 -69.31 -69.28 115.63
N ALA A 491 -69.03 -69.52 114.34
CA ALA A 491 -68.69 -70.85 113.82
C ALA A 491 -68.55 -70.85 112.28
N HIS A 492 -67.61 -71.66 111.78
CA HIS A 492 -67.35 -72.04 110.36
C HIS A 492 -66.52 -71.01 109.56
N ALA A 493 -65.19 -71.11 109.44
CA ALA A 493 -64.37 -72.21 108.92
C ALA A 493 -64.90 -72.79 107.58
N GLN A 494 -64.03 -72.72 106.56
CA GLN A 494 -64.11 -73.32 105.21
C GLN A 494 -64.85 -72.52 104.13
N ALA A 495 -64.08 -71.85 103.26
CA ALA A 495 -64.14 -72.06 101.82
C ALA A 495 -63.10 -71.17 101.11
N SER A 496 -62.00 -71.80 100.72
CA SER A 496 -61.15 -71.37 99.63
C SER A 496 -61.97 -71.26 98.33
N ARG A 497 -61.76 -70.19 97.57
CA ARG A 497 -61.70 -70.22 96.10
C ARG A 497 -61.17 -68.90 95.56
N PHE A 498 -59.92 -68.93 95.11
CA PHE A 498 -59.38 -67.93 94.18
C PHE A 498 -60.25 -67.90 92.90
N PRO A 499 -60.64 -66.72 92.40
CA PRO A 499 -61.29 -66.59 91.09
C PRO A 499 -60.34 -66.92 89.94
N SER A 500 -60.81 -67.79 89.04
CA SER A 500 -60.07 -68.46 87.96
C SER A 500 -59.84 -67.61 86.69
N TRP A 501 -59.53 -66.31 86.80
CA TRP A 501 -59.29 -65.45 85.61
C TRP A 501 -57.91 -64.77 85.56
N MET A 502 -57.04 -64.99 86.54
CA MET A 502 -55.60 -64.68 86.39
C MET A 502 -54.91 -65.78 85.56
N GLY A 503 -55.00 -65.68 84.24
CA GLY A 503 -54.15 -66.42 83.32
C GLY A 503 -52.76 -65.77 83.23
N PHE A 504 -51.85 -66.11 84.14
CA PHE A 504 -50.41 -65.89 83.91
C PHE A 504 -49.93 -66.92 82.87
N LYS A 505 -49.69 -66.46 81.63
CA LYS A 505 -48.81 -67.16 80.70
C LYS A 505 -47.37 -66.70 80.95
N LYS A 506 -46.49 -67.69 81.13
CA LYS A 506 -45.03 -67.54 81.04
C LYS A 506 -44.61 -67.18 79.63
#